data_AF-A0A5J4P0N3-F1
#
_entry.id   AF-A0A5J4P0N3-F1
#
_cell.length_a   1.000
_cell.length_b   1.000
_cell.length_c   1.000
_cell.angle_alpha   90.00
_cell.angle_beta   90.00
_cell.angle_gamma   90.00
#
_symmetry.space_group_name_H-M   'P 1'
#
loop_
_entity.id
_entity.type
_entity.pdbx_description
1 polymer ?
#
loop_
_entity_poly.entity_id
_entity_poly.type
_entity_poly.pdbx_seq_one_letter_code
_entity_poly.pdbx_strand_id
1 'polypeptide(L)'
;MYLTRNKKVGIPLIPGLPMNNHGNYIVRLGHLVKWLGDQAESLGVEVYPGVGASEVLFDNDGSVCGVATNDVGIHKDGSPKESFERGMEFRSRQVIFAEGCRGHLSKQVMKKFGLCDGREHQTYGIGFKELWEVSQSNWKPGTVEHGIGWPLTNKNYGGFFVYHLNEDTPLVAVGVVMGLDYENPYLNPFREFQRLKHHPYFAKLLRGGKRIAYGARAVNEGGFQSVPQLTMPGGLLVGCAAGFLNVPKIKGVHNALRSGRIAAEETFKELQKKTDSDTQPIEVESYSEMLKSSPVWQELHQVRNIRPSFHIFRSGMAGVLLYTGCLWNLFRGREPWTFGHGKPDNVLLKPASQCQVIEYPKPDGILSFDLLSSVQLTGTNHDHDQPAHLTLLDDSVPESVNLPVYAGPEQRYCPAGVYEFVETDKGKHLQINAQNCIHCKTCDIKDPTQNINWVVPQGGEGPAYDGM
;
A
#
# COMPACT_ATOMS: atom_id res chain seq x y z
N MET A 1 -19.60 9.81 5.95
CA MET A 1 -20.09 10.13 7.31
C MET A 1 -18.95 10.71 8.16
N TYR A 2 -19.26 11.44 9.24
CA TYR A 2 -18.28 11.87 10.23
C TYR A 2 -18.58 11.20 11.58
N LEU A 3 -17.56 10.62 12.22
CA LEU A 3 -17.71 10.04 13.56
C LEU A 3 -17.13 10.98 14.62
N THR A 4 -17.93 11.23 15.65
CA THR A 4 -17.42 11.62 16.97
C THR A 4 -17.23 10.34 17.79
N ARG A 5 -16.76 10.44 19.04
CA ARG A 5 -16.59 9.28 19.92
C ARG A 5 -17.86 8.42 20.05
N ASN A 6 -19.04 9.05 20.09
CA ASN A 6 -20.30 8.38 20.41
C ASN A 6 -21.42 8.56 19.36
N LYS A 7 -21.22 9.43 18.37
CA LYS A 7 -22.27 9.78 17.38
C LYS A 7 -21.74 9.69 15.97
N LYS A 8 -22.58 9.12 15.08
CA LYS A 8 -22.47 9.20 13.63
C LYS A 8 -23.21 10.43 13.12
N VAL A 9 -22.53 11.28 12.35
CA VAL A 9 -23.11 12.42 11.64
C VAL A 9 -23.08 12.14 10.15
N GLY A 10 -24.23 12.25 9.49
CA GLY A 10 -24.33 12.15 8.03
C GLY A 10 -23.65 13.34 7.36
N ILE A 11 -22.86 13.09 6.32
CA ILE A 11 -22.37 14.13 5.42
C ILE A 11 -23.13 13.94 4.10
N PRO A 12 -23.88 14.93 3.61
CA PRO A 12 -24.63 14.79 2.36
C PRO A 12 -23.66 14.59 1.19
N LEU A 13 -23.86 13.51 0.43
CA LEU A 13 -23.12 13.24 -0.80
C LEU A 13 -23.77 14.02 -1.94
N ILE A 14 -23.18 15.16 -2.30
CA ILE A 14 -23.64 15.97 -3.43
C ILE A 14 -23.16 15.32 -4.74
N PRO A 15 -23.99 15.25 -5.79
CA PRO A 15 -23.56 14.80 -7.11
C PRO A 15 -22.30 15.53 -7.59
N GLY A 16 -21.36 14.76 -8.14
CA GLY A 16 -20.06 15.27 -8.61
C GLY A 16 -18.95 15.26 -7.57
N LEU A 17 -19.21 14.93 -6.29
CA LEU A 17 -18.15 14.62 -5.34
C LEU A 17 -17.44 13.30 -5.70
N PRO A 18 -16.12 13.18 -5.44
CA PRO A 18 -15.34 12.01 -5.83
C PRO A 18 -15.85 10.71 -5.16
N MET A 19 -16.44 10.82 -3.96
CA MET A 19 -16.99 9.70 -3.20
C MET A 19 -18.25 9.07 -3.81
N ASN A 20 -18.78 9.60 -4.93
CA ASN A 20 -19.94 8.99 -5.58
C ASN A 20 -19.57 7.64 -6.22
N ASN A 21 -20.36 6.61 -5.92
CA ASN A 21 -20.12 5.24 -6.37
C ASN A 21 -21.13 4.73 -7.40
N HIS A 22 -22.00 5.58 -7.96
CA HIS A 22 -22.91 5.18 -9.04
C HIS A 22 -22.17 4.46 -10.19
N GLY A 23 -22.69 3.33 -10.64
CA GLY A 23 -22.11 2.51 -11.72
C GLY A 23 -20.89 1.66 -11.34
N ASN A 24 -20.48 1.62 -10.07
CA ASN A 24 -19.37 0.78 -9.61
C ASN A 24 -19.85 -0.53 -8.98
N TYR A 25 -18.91 -1.46 -8.82
CA TYR A 25 -19.11 -2.76 -8.17
C TYR A 25 -18.36 -2.84 -6.84
N ILE A 26 -18.91 -3.59 -5.90
CA ILE A 26 -18.17 -4.06 -4.72
C ILE A 26 -17.65 -5.45 -5.09
N VAL A 27 -16.33 -5.65 -4.99
CA VAL A 27 -15.69 -6.93 -5.36
C VAL A 27 -14.70 -7.36 -4.28
N ARG A 28 -14.49 -8.67 -4.18
CA ARG A 28 -13.32 -9.26 -3.52
C ARG A 28 -12.16 -9.23 -4.52
N LEU A 29 -11.24 -8.29 -4.34
CA LEU A 29 -10.20 -8.02 -5.35
C LEU A 29 -9.30 -9.24 -5.58
N GLY A 30 -8.94 -9.98 -4.52
CA GLY A 30 -8.21 -11.24 -4.66
C GLY A 30 -8.89 -12.26 -5.59
N HIS A 31 -10.22 -12.36 -5.57
CA HIS A 31 -10.96 -13.26 -6.47
C HIS A 31 -10.97 -12.75 -7.91
N LEU A 32 -11.12 -11.44 -8.11
CA LEU A 32 -11.03 -10.84 -9.45
C LEU A 32 -9.62 -11.01 -10.03
N VAL A 33 -8.57 -10.85 -9.23
CA VAL A 33 -7.17 -11.05 -9.67
C VAL A 33 -6.91 -12.50 -10.04
N LYS A 34 -7.39 -13.46 -9.23
CA LYS A 34 -7.31 -14.89 -9.57
C LYS A 34 -7.98 -15.17 -10.91
N TRP A 35 -9.22 -14.72 -11.08
CA TRP A 35 -9.94 -14.87 -12.34
C TRP A 35 -9.19 -14.24 -13.53
N LEU A 36 -8.61 -13.04 -13.38
CA LEU A 36 -7.79 -12.42 -14.43
C LEU A 36 -6.55 -13.25 -14.78
N GLY A 37 -5.95 -13.93 -13.79
CA GLY A 37 -4.86 -14.89 -14.00
C GLY A 37 -5.30 -16.07 -14.87
N ASP A 38 -6.43 -16.70 -14.51
CA ASP A 38 -7.00 -17.82 -15.28
C ASP A 38 -7.28 -17.39 -16.74
N GLN A 39 -7.81 -16.18 -16.95
CA GLN A 39 -8.02 -15.63 -18.28
C GLN A 39 -6.71 -15.40 -19.03
N ALA A 40 -5.65 -14.93 -18.37
CA ALA A 40 -4.34 -14.70 -18.99
C ALA A 40 -3.70 -16.04 -19.43
N GLU A 41 -3.74 -17.07 -18.58
CA GLU A 41 -3.26 -18.41 -18.92
C GLU A 41 -4.02 -18.99 -20.12
N SER A 42 -5.35 -18.80 -20.16
CA SER A 42 -6.17 -19.24 -21.31
C SER A 42 -5.81 -18.57 -22.64
N LEU A 43 -5.13 -17.42 -22.58
CA LEU A 43 -4.63 -16.67 -23.73
C LEU A 43 -3.16 -17.01 -24.06
N GLY A 44 -2.55 -17.96 -23.34
CA GLY A 44 -1.17 -18.40 -23.55
C GLY A 44 -0.12 -17.60 -22.79
N VAL A 45 -0.52 -16.78 -21.81
CA VAL A 45 0.45 -16.14 -20.90
C VAL A 45 1.00 -17.18 -19.95
N GLU A 46 2.32 -17.28 -19.86
CA GLU A 46 2.99 -18.09 -18.84
C GLU A 46 2.92 -17.37 -17.49
N VAL A 47 2.12 -17.89 -16.56
CA VAL A 47 1.96 -17.34 -15.22
C VAL A 47 2.75 -18.20 -14.24
N TYR A 48 3.69 -17.59 -13.52
CA TYR A 48 4.54 -18.25 -12.53
C TYR A 48 4.16 -17.80 -11.10
N PRO A 49 3.08 -18.33 -10.51
CA PRO A 49 2.73 -18.02 -9.13
C PRO A 49 3.79 -18.61 -8.18
N GLY A 50 3.98 -17.96 -7.03
CA GLY A 50 4.99 -18.38 -6.07
C GLY A 50 6.44 -18.09 -6.48
N VAL A 51 6.65 -17.29 -7.52
CA VAL A 51 7.98 -16.87 -7.98
C VAL A 51 8.15 -15.36 -7.76
N GLY A 52 9.06 -14.99 -6.87
CA GLY A 52 9.38 -13.59 -6.59
C GLY A 52 10.55 -13.11 -7.44
N ALA A 53 10.37 -12.07 -8.26
CA ALA A 53 11.49 -11.37 -8.88
C ALA A 53 12.29 -10.65 -7.78
N SER A 54 13.58 -10.94 -7.64
CA SER A 54 14.45 -10.41 -6.58
C SER A 54 15.55 -9.48 -7.10
N GLU A 55 15.88 -9.58 -8.38
CA GLU A 55 16.95 -8.81 -9.01
C GLU A 55 16.52 -8.27 -10.38
N VAL A 56 16.96 -7.05 -10.70
CA VAL A 56 16.82 -6.48 -12.05
C VAL A 56 18.12 -6.74 -12.81
N LEU A 57 18.01 -7.35 -13.99
CA LEU A 57 19.14 -7.60 -14.87
C LEU A 57 19.38 -6.39 -15.76
N PHE A 58 20.64 -5.99 -15.89
CA PHE A 58 21.06 -4.89 -16.75
C PHE A 58 22.06 -5.36 -17.81
N ASP A 59 21.92 -4.85 -19.03
CA ASP A 59 22.92 -5.03 -20.07
C ASP A 59 24.11 -4.07 -19.88
N ASN A 60 25.16 -4.27 -20.67
CA ASN A 60 26.40 -3.49 -20.60
C ASN A 60 26.20 -1.98 -20.86
N ASP A 61 25.16 -1.61 -21.60
CA ASP A 61 24.78 -0.22 -21.85
C ASP A 61 23.96 0.41 -20.71
N GLY A 62 23.64 -0.38 -19.68
CA GLY A 62 22.88 0.03 -18.50
C GLY A 62 21.36 -0.10 -18.64
N SER A 63 20.85 -0.55 -19.79
CA SER A 63 19.42 -0.81 -20.01
C SER A 63 18.95 -2.05 -19.24
N VAL A 64 17.65 -2.10 -18.92
CA VAL A 64 17.04 -3.28 -18.28
C VAL A 64 16.91 -4.39 -19.32
N CYS A 65 17.44 -5.58 -19.04
CA CYS A 65 17.34 -6.72 -19.96
C CYS A 65 16.57 -7.91 -19.37
N GLY A 66 16.04 -7.78 -18.17
CA GLY A 66 15.28 -8.84 -17.53
C GLY A 66 15.15 -8.72 -16.02
N VAL A 67 14.73 -9.80 -15.40
CA VAL A 67 14.70 -9.99 -13.94
C VAL A 67 15.20 -11.39 -13.59
N ALA A 68 15.73 -11.57 -12.39
CA ALA A 68 15.99 -12.89 -11.84
C ALA A 68 15.10 -13.18 -10.63
N THR A 69 14.76 -14.45 -10.44
CA THR A 69 14.01 -14.91 -9.27
C THR A 69 14.91 -15.00 -8.05
N ASN A 70 14.32 -15.10 -6.86
CA ASN A 70 15.08 -15.34 -5.64
C ASN A 70 15.83 -16.69 -5.71
N ASP A 71 17.03 -16.72 -5.13
CA ASP A 71 17.68 -17.97 -4.72
C ASP A 71 16.81 -18.64 -3.63
N VAL A 72 16.91 -19.97 -3.51
CA VAL A 72 16.24 -20.76 -2.46
C VAL A 72 17.27 -21.62 -1.72
N GLY A 73 16.90 -22.09 -0.53
CA GLY A 73 17.79 -22.94 0.26
C GLY A 73 18.98 -22.17 0.85
N ILE A 74 18.71 -21.03 1.49
CA ILE A 74 19.71 -20.26 2.25
C ILE A 74 19.29 -20.26 3.72
N HIS A 75 20.19 -20.57 4.64
CA HIS A 75 19.97 -20.54 6.08
C HIS A 75 19.80 -19.12 6.60
N LYS A 76 19.26 -18.97 7.82
CA LYS A 76 19.06 -17.66 8.45
C LYS A 76 20.32 -16.81 8.58
N ASP A 77 21.49 -17.43 8.69
CA ASP A 77 22.79 -16.75 8.78
C ASP A 77 23.40 -16.37 7.41
N GLY A 78 22.71 -16.71 6.31
CA GLY A 78 23.16 -16.45 4.93
C GLY A 78 24.00 -17.56 4.32
N SER A 79 24.30 -18.64 5.05
CA SER A 79 25.00 -19.80 4.50
C SER A 79 24.10 -20.64 3.59
N PRO A 80 24.62 -21.26 2.51
CA PRO A 80 23.82 -22.11 1.63
C PRO A 80 23.44 -23.42 2.32
N LYS A 81 22.18 -23.85 2.18
CA LYS A 81 21.71 -25.20 2.55
C LYS A 81 22.21 -26.22 1.55
N GLU A 82 22.12 -27.51 1.89
CA GLU A 82 22.33 -28.60 0.90
C GLU A 82 21.33 -28.51 -0.27
N SER A 83 20.15 -27.95 -0.04
CA SER A 83 19.11 -27.70 -1.03
C SER A 83 19.22 -26.33 -1.71
N PHE A 84 20.40 -25.70 -1.69
CA PHE A 84 20.59 -24.39 -2.33
C PHE A 84 20.38 -24.49 -3.84
N GLU A 85 19.52 -23.62 -4.37
CA GLU A 85 19.32 -23.48 -5.80
C GLU A 85 19.35 -21.99 -6.18
N ARG A 86 20.05 -21.69 -7.27
CA ARG A 86 20.09 -20.35 -7.86
C ARG A 86 18.76 -20.00 -8.48
N GLY A 87 18.38 -18.74 -8.36
CA GLY A 87 17.25 -18.17 -9.07
C GLY A 87 17.43 -18.21 -10.59
N MET A 88 16.32 -18.16 -11.30
CA MET A 88 16.28 -18.23 -12.75
C MET A 88 16.27 -16.83 -13.38
N GLU A 89 17.10 -16.62 -14.41
CA GLU A 89 17.06 -15.40 -15.22
C GLU A 89 15.91 -15.45 -16.24
N PHE A 90 15.08 -14.40 -16.25
CA PHE A 90 14.11 -14.12 -17.29
C PHE A 90 14.57 -12.92 -18.09
N ARG A 91 15.11 -13.17 -19.29
CA ARG A 91 15.53 -12.11 -20.21
C ARG A 91 14.40 -11.68 -21.11
N SER A 92 14.26 -10.38 -21.29
CA SER A 92 13.19 -9.78 -22.09
C SER A 92 13.64 -8.44 -22.68
N ARG A 93 13.08 -8.09 -23.84
CA ARG A 93 13.29 -6.77 -24.44
C ARG A 93 12.62 -5.63 -23.65
N GLN A 94 11.60 -5.97 -22.86
CA GLN A 94 10.78 -5.02 -22.12
C GLN A 94 10.28 -5.67 -20.83
N VAL A 95 10.67 -5.11 -19.69
CA VAL A 95 10.15 -5.47 -18.36
C VAL A 95 9.05 -4.49 -17.97
N ILE A 96 7.90 -5.01 -17.54
CA ILE A 96 6.79 -4.21 -17.00
C ILE A 96 6.78 -4.35 -15.47
N PHE A 97 7.18 -3.28 -14.77
CA PHE A 97 7.24 -3.24 -13.32
C PHE A 97 5.84 -2.95 -12.74
N ALA A 98 5.19 -3.99 -12.22
CA ALA A 98 3.82 -3.97 -11.71
C ALA A 98 3.68 -4.41 -10.24
N GLU A 99 4.74 -4.26 -9.43
CA GLU A 99 4.79 -4.71 -8.02
C GLU A 99 3.77 -4.03 -7.07
N GLY A 100 3.09 -2.99 -7.54
CA GLY A 100 2.13 -2.21 -6.78
C GLY A 100 2.80 -1.20 -5.84
N CYS A 101 2.09 -0.81 -4.78
CA CYS A 101 2.56 0.25 -3.88
C CYS A 101 3.90 -0.12 -3.22
N ARG A 102 4.90 0.75 -3.40
CA ARG A 102 6.28 0.59 -2.88
C ARG A 102 6.89 -0.76 -3.31
N GLY A 103 6.89 -1.01 -4.62
CA GLY A 103 7.66 -2.09 -5.24
C GLY A 103 9.16 -1.96 -4.93
N HIS A 104 9.81 -3.08 -4.60
CA HIS A 104 11.20 -3.05 -4.17
C HIS A 104 12.16 -2.95 -5.36
N LEU A 105 11.84 -3.59 -6.49
CA LEU A 105 12.59 -3.41 -7.74
C LEU A 105 12.25 -2.06 -8.37
N SER A 106 10.98 -1.65 -8.31
CA SER A 106 10.49 -0.36 -8.77
C SER A 106 11.26 0.79 -8.08
N LYS A 107 11.45 0.71 -6.75
CA LYS A 107 12.29 1.66 -5.99
C LYS A 107 13.74 1.70 -6.50
N GLN A 108 14.32 0.54 -6.84
CA GLN A 108 15.69 0.45 -7.34
C GLN A 108 15.84 1.06 -8.74
N VAL A 109 14.96 0.72 -9.68
CA VAL A 109 15.02 1.28 -11.05
C VAL A 109 14.69 2.76 -11.07
N MET A 110 13.73 3.22 -10.26
CA MET A 110 13.45 4.65 -10.07
C MET A 110 14.69 5.41 -9.62
N LYS A 111 15.45 4.85 -8.66
CA LYS A 111 16.70 5.45 -8.18
C LYS A 111 17.80 5.41 -9.25
N LYS A 112 18.00 4.27 -9.92
CA LYS A 112 19.06 4.08 -10.92
C LYS A 112 18.92 5.06 -12.10
N PHE A 113 17.70 5.26 -12.59
CA PHE A 113 17.43 6.08 -13.76
C PHE A 113 16.96 7.51 -13.42
N GLY A 114 16.95 7.91 -12.14
CA GLY A 114 16.52 9.26 -11.74
C GLY A 114 15.05 9.56 -12.07
N LEU A 115 14.18 8.54 -12.10
CA LEU A 115 12.80 8.70 -12.61
C LEU A 115 11.92 9.64 -11.78
N CYS A 116 12.34 9.96 -10.56
CA CYS A 116 11.64 10.87 -9.66
C CYS A 116 12.17 12.32 -9.74
N ASP A 117 13.16 12.60 -10.59
CA ASP A 117 13.76 13.93 -10.69
C ASP A 117 12.74 14.97 -11.18
N GLY A 118 12.68 16.11 -10.51
CA GLY A 118 11.69 17.16 -10.78
C GLY A 118 10.24 16.79 -10.42
N ARG A 119 10.04 15.70 -9.68
CA ARG A 119 8.73 15.28 -9.12
C ARG A 119 8.75 15.42 -7.60
N GLU A 120 7.57 15.45 -7.02
CA GLU A 120 7.46 15.37 -5.57
C GLU A 120 7.57 13.93 -5.08
N HIS A 121 8.06 13.74 -3.86
CA HIS A 121 8.11 12.40 -3.28
C HIS A 121 6.71 11.80 -3.20
N GLN A 122 6.61 10.49 -3.36
CA GLN A 122 5.38 9.77 -3.08
C GLN A 122 5.08 9.83 -1.58
N THR A 123 3.83 10.10 -1.24
CA THR A 123 3.31 9.92 0.12
C THR A 123 2.40 8.70 0.16
N TYR A 124 2.17 8.15 1.33
CA TYR A 124 1.54 6.85 1.49
C TYR A 124 0.61 6.83 2.69
N GLY A 125 -0.33 5.90 2.66
CA GLY A 125 -1.11 5.48 3.82
C GLY A 125 -0.93 3.99 4.08
N ILE A 126 -1.36 3.53 5.25
CA ILE A 126 -1.51 2.12 5.57
C ILE A 126 -3.00 1.78 5.69
N GLY A 127 -3.45 0.86 4.85
CA GLY A 127 -4.79 0.30 4.89
C GLY A 127 -4.82 -0.99 5.72
N PHE A 128 -5.79 -1.11 6.62
CA PHE A 128 -6.15 -2.34 7.32
C PHE A 128 -7.52 -2.79 6.82
N LYS A 129 -7.69 -4.10 6.67
CA LYS A 129 -8.94 -4.73 6.26
C LYS A 129 -9.22 -5.95 7.11
N GLU A 130 -10.49 -6.13 7.46
CA GLU A 130 -11.04 -7.38 7.99
C GLU A 130 -12.28 -7.76 7.17
N LEU A 131 -12.50 -9.07 7.00
CA LEU A 131 -13.77 -9.61 6.52
C LEU A 131 -14.57 -10.15 7.70
N TRP A 132 -15.87 -9.85 7.71
CA TRP A 132 -16.79 -10.20 8.77
C TRP A 132 -18.06 -10.83 8.23
N GLU A 133 -18.37 -12.03 8.70
CA GLU A 133 -19.71 -12.61 8.59
C GLU A 133 -20.56 -11.95 9.69
N VAL A 134 -21.56 -11.16 9.30
CA VAL A 134 -22.45 -10.45 10.23
C VAL A 134 -23.82 -11.11 10.29
N SER A 135 -24.66 -10.70 11.24
CA SER A 135 -26.05 -11.17 11.24
C SER A 135 -26.80 -10.68 9.99
N GLN A 136 -27.71 -11.51 9.47
CA GLN A 136 -28.53 -11.18 8.30
C GLN A 136 -29.27 -9.84 8.47
N SER A 137 -29.74 -9.53 9.68
CA SER A 137 -30.45 -8.28 9.99
C SER A 137 -29.58 -7.02 9.85
N ASN A 138 -28.26 -7.17 9.94
CA ASN A 138 -27.30 -6.08 9.81
C ASN A 138 -26.70 -5.98 8.40
N TRP A 139 -26.92 -6.98 7.55
CA TRP A 139 -26.39 -7.05 6.20
C TRP A 139 -27.29 -6.33 5.20
N LYS A 140 -26.69 -5.43 4.40
CA LYS A 140 -27.37 -4.60 3.41
C LYS A 140 -26.60 -4.62 2.08
N PRO A 141 -26.71 -5.70 1.30
CA PRO A 141 -25.92 -5.91 0.08
C PRO A 141 -25.89 -4.67 -0.83
N GLY A 142 -24.72 -4.35 -1.38
CA GLY A 142 -24.52 -3.19 -2.26
C GLY A 142 -24.33 -1.86 -1.53
N THR A 143 -24.46 -1.84 -0.20
CA THR A 143 -24.19 -0.63 0.60
C THR A 143 -22.69 -0.34 0.66
N VAL A 144 -22.33 0.89 0.32
CA VAL A 144 -20.98 1.46 0.46
C VAL A 144 -21.02 2.60 1.47
N GLU A 145 -20.29 2.45 2.56
CA GLU A 145 -20.21 3.44 3.63
C GLU A 145 -18.75 3.86 3.83
N HIS A 146 -18.49 5.16 3.71
CA HIS A 146 -17.20 5.77 4.03
C HIS A 146 -17.35 6.77 5.16
N GLY A 147 -16.32 6.91 5.97
CA GLY A 147 -16.28 7.99 6.94
C GLY A 147 -14.90 8.37 7.43
N ILE A 148 -14.90 9.45 8.19
CA ILE A 148 -13.72 10.10 8.75
C ILE A 148 -14.02 10.52 10.20
N GLY A 149 -13.03 11.06 10.89
CA GLY A 149 -13.14 11.44 12.29
C GLY A 149 -12.77 10.28 13.21
N TRP A 150 -13.43 10.20 14.36
CA TRP A 150 -13.02 9.32 15.46
C TRP A 150 -12.80 7.85 15.00
N PRO A 151 -11.72 7.20 15.45
CA PRO A 151 -10.74 7.68 16.44
C PRO A 151 -9.59 8.51 15.84
N LEU A 152 -9.58 8.70 14.52
CA LEU A 152 -8.62 9.56 13.85
C LEU A 152 -8.89 11.01 14.24
N THR A 153 -7.87 11.66 14.81
CA THR A 153 -7.96 13.09 15.14
C THR A 153 -7.89 13.93 13.88
N ASN A 154 -8.25 15.21 13.97
CA ASN A 154 -8.12 16.15 12.86
C ASN A 154 -6.68 16.24 12.30
N LYS A 155 -5.66 15.85 13.09
CA LYS A 155 -4.24 15.89 12.73
C LYS A 155 -3.75 14.63 12.02
N ASN A 156 -4.58 13.59 11.92
CA ASN A 156 -4.23 12.34 11.24
C ASN A 156 -5.06 12.22 9.98
N TYR A 157 -4.41 12.17 8.82
CA TYR A 157 -5.11 11.91 7.58
C TYR A 157 -5.62 10.47 7.58
N GLY A 158 -6.84 10.26 7.09
CA GLY A 158 -7.39 8.92 6.96
C GLY A 158 -8.90 8.86 7.12
N GLY A 159 -9.40 7.65 7.02
CA GLY A 159 -10.82 7.34 7.11
C GLY A 159 -11.05 5.84 7.09
N PHE A 160 -12.31 5.45 7.15
CA PHE A 160 -12.73 4.06 7.16
C PHE A 160 -13.71 3.76 6.04
N PHE A 161 -13.82 2.48 5.74
CA PHE A 161 -14.76 1.95 4.76
C PHE A 161 -15.51 0.74 5.32
N VAL A 162 -16.76 0.59 4.90
CA VAL A 162 -17.64 -0.54 5.17
C VAL A 162 -18.37 -0.87 3.89
N TYR A 163 -18.12 -2.06 3.34
CA TYR A 163 -18.75 -2.52 2.11
C TYR A 163 -19.51 -3.82 2.37
N HIS A 164 -20.81 -3.80 2.11
CA HIS A 164 -21.65 -4.99 2.22
C HIS A 164 -21.60 -5.76 0.89
N LEU A 165 -20.86 -6.86 0.89
CA LEU A 165 -20.71 -7.74 -0.27
C LEU A 165 -22.04 -8.42 -0.57
N ASN A 166 -22.35 -8.61 -1.86
CA ASN A 166 -23.55 -9.30 -2.31
C ASN A 166 -23.18 -10.73 -2.74
N GLU A 167 -22.87 -11.56 -1.75
CA GLU A 167 -22.47 -12.97 -1.90
C GLU A 167 -23.44 -13.86 -1.10
N ASP A 168 -23.29 -15.17 -1.19
CA ASP A 168 -24.20 -16.14 -0.54
C ASP A 168 -24.21 -16.02 1.00
N THR A 169 -23.13 -15.52 1.58
CA THR A 169 -22.99 -15.27 3.02
C THR A 169 -23.15 -13.77 3.34
N PRO A 170 -23.70 -13.40 4.52
CA PRO A 170 -23.83 -12.01 4.95
C PRO A 170 -22.49 -11.37 5.30
N LEU A 171 -21.71 -11.06 4.26
CA LEU A 171 -20.32 -10.68 4.36
C LEU A 171 -20.14 -9.17 4.25
N VAL A 172 -19.30 -8.62 5.13
CA VAL A 172 -18.95 -7.20 5.16
C VAL A 172 -17.43 -7.04 5.19
N ALA A 173 -16.90 -6.24 4.28
CA ALA A 173 -15.52 -5.78 4.32
C ALA A 173 -15.44 -4.47 5.11
N VAL A 174 -14.64 -4.47 6.18
CA VAL A 174 -14.43 -3.30 7.04
C VAL A 174 -12.95 -2.95 7.06
N GLY A 175 -12.61 -1.67 7.00
CA GLY A 175 -11.23 -1.26 7.10
C GLY A 175 -11.03 0.21 7.41
N VAL A 176 -9.78 0.56 7.68
CA VAL A 176 -9.32 1.93 7.90
C VAL A 176 -8.06 2.17 7.08
N VAL A 177 -7.94 3.36 6.51
CA VAL A 177 -6.71 3.87 5.90
C VAL A 177 -6.23 5.04 6.75
N MET A 178 -4.94 5.07 7.05
CA MET A 178 -4.30 6.16 7.77
C MET A 178 -3.05 6.61 7.03
N GLY A 179 -2.93 7.91 6.79
CA GLY A 179 -1.73 8.49 6.19
C GLY A 179 -0.50 8.20 7.04
N LEU A 180 0.58 7.77 6.40
CA LEU A 180 1.88 7.54 7.04
C LEU A 180 2.59 8.86 7.33
N ASP A 181 1.97 10.01 7.10
CA ASP A 181 2.44 11.34 7.46
C ASP A 181 2.10 11.74 8.91
N TYR A 182 1.60 10.81 9.75
CA TYR A 182 1.36 11.09 11.16
C TYR A 182 2.65 11.40 11.93
N GLU A 183 2.54 12.28 12.93
CA GLU A 183 3.70 12.83 13.66
C GLU A 183 4.00 12.12 14.99
N ASN A 184 3.00 11.55 15.65
CA ASN A 184 3.16 10.98 16.99
C ASN A 184 3.71 9.53 16.91
N PRO A 185 4.93 9.24 17.41
CA PRO A 185 5.51 7.91 17.32
C PRO A 185 4.81 6.86 18.20
N TYR A 186 3.96 7.27 19.15
CA TYR A 186 3.14 6.36 19.95
C TYR A 186 1.85 5.94 19.25
N LEU A 187 1.51 6.56 18.12
CA LEU A 187 0.35 6.16 17.34
C LEU A 187 0.56 4.74 16.79
N ASN A 188 -0.44 3.89 16.99
CA ASN A 188 -0.46 2.54 16.48
C ASN A 188 -1.66 2.38 15.53
N PRO A 189 -1.44 2.35 14.20
CA PRO A 189 -2.53 2.29 13.23
C PRO A 189 -3.42 1.05 13.38
N PHE A 190 -2.85 -0.10 13.74
CA PHE A 190 -3.61 -1.30 14.05
C PHE A 190 -4.54 -1.09 15.25
N ARG A 191 -4.03 -0.48 16.33
CA ARG A 191 -4.85 -0.24 17.53
C ARG A 191 -5.92 0.82 17.30
N GLU A 192 -5.69 1.82 16.44
CA GLU A 192 -6.76 2.75 16.02
C GLU A 192 -7.86 2.01 15.26
N PHE A 193 -7.51 1.08 14.38
CA PHE A 193 -8.50 0.24 13.69
C PHE A 193 -9.31 -0.62 14.67
N GLN A 194 -8.63 -1.29 15.60
CA GLN A 194 -9.31 -2.10 16.63
C GLN A 194 -10.22 -1.23 17.52
N ARG A 195 -9.78 -0.01 17.86
CA ARG A 195 -10.56 0.97 18.65
C ARG A 195 -11.77 1.49 17.89
N LEU A 196 -11.66 1.74 16.58
CA LEU A 196 -12.76 2.21 15.73
C LEU A 196 -14.00 1.30 15.84
N LYS A 197 -13.78 -0.02 15.90
CA LYS A 197 -14.86 -1.02 15.95
C LYS A 197 -15.73 -0.93 17.22
N HIS A 198 -15.25 -0.25 18.26
CA HIS A 198 -16.02 0.03 19.49
C HIS A 198 -16.97 1.22 19.36
N HIS A 199 -16.87 2.03 18.29
CA HIS A 199 -17.85 3.07 18.05
C HIS A 199 -19.26 2.45 17.89
N PRO A 200 -20.34 3.05 18.44
CA PRO A 200 -21.69 2.45 18.45
C PRO A 200 -22.20 1.96 17.09
N TYR A 201 -21.85 2.64 16.01
CA TYR A 201 -22.19 2.21 14.64
C TYR A 201 -21.53 0.86 14.27
N PHE A 202 -20.22 0.70 14.50
CA PHE A 202 -19.51 -0.55 14.21
C PHE A 202 -19.89 -1.66 15.17
N ALA A 203 -20.00 -1.34 16.46
CA ALA A 203 -20.45 -2.30 17.47
C ALA A 203 -21.83 -2.87 17.12
N LYS A 204 -22.76 -2.04 16.64
CA LYS A 204 -24.07 -2.51 16.17
C LYS A 204 -23.96 -3.43 14.95
N LEU A 205 -23.07 -3.12 14.01
CA LEU A 205 -22.89 -3.89 12.77
C LEU A 205 -22.24 -5.26 13.03
N LEU A 206 -21.20 -5.29 13.86
CA LEU A 206 -20.28 -6.44 14.00
C LEU A 206 -20.58 -7.34 15.20
N ARG A 207 -21.29 -6.86 16.23
CA ARG A 207 -21.56 -7.66 17.44
C ARG A 207 -22.39 -8.89 17.10
N GLY A 208 -21.92 -10.05 17.56
CA GLY A 208 -22.50 -11.36 17.23
C GLY A 208 -22.08 -11.89 15.86
N GLY A 209 -21.29 -11.13 15.09
CA GLY A 209 -20.65 -11.60 13.87
C GLY A 209 -19.32 -12.29 14.15
N LYS A 210 -18.73 -12.86 13.09
CA LYS A 210 -17.47 -13.57 13.10
C LYS A 210 -16.48 -12.89 12.17
N ARG A 211 -15.32 -12.50 12.71
CA ARG A 211 -14.19 -12.05 11.90
C ARG A 211 -13.51 -13.26 11.27
N ILE A 212 -13.40 -13.27 9.94
CA ILE A 212 -12.89 -14.43 9.19
C ILE A 212 -11.55 -14.18 8.50
N ALA A 213 -11.19 -12.93 8.24
CA ALA A 213 -9.92 -12.57 7.63
C ALA A 213 -9.38 -11.25 8.17
N TYR A 214 -8.07 -11.08 8.09
CA TYR A 214 -7.36 -9.84 8.39
C TYR A 214 -6.30 -9.60 7.31
N GLY A 215 -5.95 -8.35 7.05
CA GLY A 215 -4.84 -7.99 6.18
C GLY A 215 -4.51 -6.51 6.25
N ALA A 216 -3.32 -6.15 5.77
CA ALA A 216 -2.92 -4.76 5.63
C ALA A 216 -2.01 -4.55 4.42
N ARG A 217 -2.10 -3.37 3.81
CA ARG A 217 -1.28 -2.97 2.66
C ARG A 217 -1.06 -1.47 2.65
N ALA A 218 0.16 -1.02 2.38
CA ALA A 218 0.39 0.38 2.06
C ALA A 218 -0.32 0.76 0.75
N VAL A 219 -0.72 2.03 0.66
CA VAL A 219 -1.39 2.62 -0.51
C VAL A 219 -0.74 3.97 -0.83
N ASN A 220 -0.69 4.34 -2.11
CA ASN A 220 -0.17 5.64 -2.54
C ASN A 220 -1.15 6.75 -2.19
N GLU A 221 -0.64 7.91 -1.75
CA GLU A 221 -1.42 9.11 -1.39
C GLU A 221 -0.86 10.42 -1.98
N GLY A 222 0.27 10.36 -2.69
CA GLY A 222 0.86 11.53 -3.36
C GLY A 222 0.06 11.94 -4.61
N GLY A 223 -0.43 10.95 -5.36
CA GLY A 223 -1.25 11.21 -6.54
C GLY A 223 -0.44 11.90 -7.64
N PHE A 224 -1.03 12.90 -8.29
CA PHE A 224 -0.52 13.47 -9.54
C PHE A 224 0.90 14.05 -9.44
N GLN A 225 1.22 14.73 -8.34
CA GLN A 225 2.51 15.40 -8.13
C GLN A 225 3.69 14.42 -8.01
N SER A 226 3.38 13.19 -7.58
CA SER A 226 4.35 12.14 -7.32
C SER A 226 4.47 11.09 -8.43
N VAL A 227 3.81 11.30 -9.57
CA VAL A 227 3.94 10.39 -10.71
C VAL A 227 5.36 10.53 -11.29
N PRO A 228 6.17 9.46 -11.31
CA PRO A 228 7.53 9.51 -11.84
C PRO A 228 7.52 9.56 -13.36
N GLN A 229 8.70 9.68 -13.97
CA GLN A 229 8.89 9.21 -15.32
C GLN A 229 8.56 7.71 -15.40
N LEU A 230 7.85 7.33 -16.45
CA LEU A 230 7.17 6.02 -16.52
C LEU A 230 7.93 4.99 -17.35
N THR A 231 8.92 5.43 -18.12
CA THR A 231 9.69 4.62 -19.06
C THR A 231 11.18 4.78 -18.78
N MET A 232 11.92 3.75 -19.09
CA MET A 232 13.37 3.69 -19.09
C MET A 232 13.82 2.67 -20.14
N PRO A 233 15.10 2.65 -20.55
CA PRO A 233 15.59 1.64 -21.48
C PRO A 233 15.32 0.22 -20.97
N GLY A 234 14.51 -0.54 -21.71
CA GLY A 234 14.10 -1.91 -21.40
C GLY A 234 13.03 -2.05 -20.33
N GLY A 235 12.43 -0.96 -19.83
CA GLY A 235 11.57 -0.99 -18.65
C GLY A 235 10.44 0.04 -18.63
N LEU A 236 9.31 -0.29 -17.99
CA LEU A 236 8.22 0.67 -17.75
C LEU A 236 7.49 0.40 -16.44
N LEU A 237 6.88 1.44 -15.87
CA LEU A 237 6.15 1.39 -14.59
C LEU A 237 4.63 1.51 -14.81
N VAL A 238 3.86 0.62 -14.17
CA VAL A 238 2.39 0.61 -14.24
C VAL A 238 1.73 0.61 -12.87
N GLY A 239 0.43 0.93 -12.83
CA GLY A 239 -0.40 0.81 -11.64
C GLY A 239 0.11 1.57 -10.43
N CYS A 240 -0.01 0.95 -9.25
CA CYS A 240 0.42 1.57 -7.99
C CYS A 240 1.95 1.61 -7.81
N ALA A 241 2.72 0.92 -8.66
CA ALA A 241 4.17 1.12 -8.71
C ALA A 241 4.49 2.53 -9.22
N ALA A 242 3.77 3.00 -10.25
CA ALA A 242 3.83 4.38 -10.73
C ALA A 242 2.96 5.37 -9.90
N GLY A 243 2.08 4.88 -9.03
CA GLY A 243 1.31 5.70 -8.09
C GLY A 243 -0.04 6.22 -8.59
N PHE A 244 -0.74 5.50 -9.48
CA PHE A 244 -2.01 5.96 -10.08
C PHE A 244 -3.27 5.82 -9.20
N LEU A 245 -3.13 5.97 -7.89
CA LEU A 245 -4.26 5.91 -6.95
C LEU A 245 -5.00 7.25 -6.89
N ASN A 246 -6.33 7.23 -7.08
CA ASN A 246 -7.19 8.36 -6.77
C ASN A 246 -7.54 8.33 -5.28
N VAL A 247 -6.81 9.14 -4.49
CA VAL A 247 -6.89 9.17 -3.02
C VAL A 247 -8.29 9.50 -2.51
N PRO A 248 -8.92 10.62 -2.92
CA PRO A 248 -10.24 10.94 -2.42
C PRO A 248 -11.34 10.02 -2.93
N LYS A 249 -11.11 9.16 -3.93
CA LYS A 249 -12.05 8.08 -4.26
C LYS A 249 -11.76 6.78 -3.52
N ILE A 250 -10.56 6.65 -2.96
CA ILE A 250 -10.01 5.39 -2.44
C ILE A 250 -10.01 4.31 -3.54
N LYS A 251 -9.62 4.69 -4.77
CA LYS A 251 -9.65 3.82 -5.96
C LYS A 251 -8.38 3.94 -6.78
N GLY A 252 -7.67 2.83 -6.97
CA GLY A 252 -6.52 2.74 -7.86
C GLY A 252 -6.59 1.60 -8.88
N VAL A 253 -7.48 0.61 -8.67
CA VAL A 253 -7.55 -0.60 -9.49
C VAL A 253 -7.89 -0.29 -10.95
N HIS A 254 -8.89 0.57 -11.19
CA HIS A 254 -9.30 0.93 -12.55
C HIS A 254 -8.21 1.68 -13.31
N ASN A 255 -7.49 2.57 -12.64
CA ASN A 255 -6.34 3.26 -13.22
C ASN A 255 -5.17 2.31 -13.47
N ALA A 256 -4.93 1.35 -12.57
CA ALA A 256 -3.89 0.34 -12.73
C ALA A 256 -4.17 -0.56 -13.93
N LEU A 257 -5.38 -1.10 -14.05
CA LEU A 257 -5.81 -1.89 -15.21
C LEU A 257 -5.66 -1.09 -16.52
N ARG A 258 -6.08 0.18 -16.52
CA ARG A 258 -5.97 1.03 -17.71
C ARG A 258 -4.53 1.35 -18.09
N SER A 259 -3.65 1.58 -17.11
CA SER A 259 -2.22 1.78 -17.36
C SER A 259 -1.57 0.51 -17.91
N GLY A 260 -1.91 -0.68 -17.39
CA GLY A 260 -1.42 -1.96 -17.92
C GLY A 260 -1.87 -2.21 -19.36
N ARG A 261 -3.14 -1.91 -19.69
CA ARG A 261 -3.64 -2.01 -21.07
C ARG A 261 -2.88 -1.09 -22.02
N ILE A 262 -2.70 0.19 -21.65
CA ILE A 262 -1.98 1.15 -22.51
C ILE A 262 -0.52 0.72 -22.66
N ALA A 263 0.14 0.29 -21.58
CA ALA A 263 1.50 -0.23 -21.64
C ALA A 263 1.62 -1.43 -22.58
N ALA A 264 0.68 -2.38 -22.52
CA ALA A 264 0.65 -3.54 -23.42
C ALA A 264 0.43 -3.12 -24.89
N GLU A 265 -0.51 -2.22 -25.16
CA GLU A 265 -0.79 -1.71 -26.52
C GLU A 265 0.44 -1.02 -27.12
N GLU A 266 1.10 -0.15 -26.35
CA GLU A 266 2.29 0.57 -26.83
C GLU A 266 3.51 -0.34 -26.94
N THR A 267 3.72 -1.26 -25.99
CA THR A 267 4.80 -2.25 -26.06
C THR A 267 4.65 -3.14 -27.29
N PHE A 268 3.43 -3.62 -27.56
CA PHE A 268 3.17 -4.43 -28.73
C PHE A 268 3.48 -3.67 -30.03
N LYS A 269 3.06 -2.40 -30.15
CA LYS A 269 3.39 -1.56 -31.32
C LYS A 269 4.90 -1.41 -31.50
N GLU A 270 5.64 -1.19 -30.42
CA GLU A 270 7.09 -1.04 -30.46
C GLU A 270 7.79 -2.32 -30.91
N LEU A 271 7.35 -3.48 -30.38
CA LEU A 271 7.89 -4.80 -30.75
C LEU A 271 7.64 -5.18 -32.21
N GLN A 272 6.61 -4.62 -32.86
CA GLN A 272 6.31 -4.87 -34.29
C GLN A 272 7.18 -4.03 -35.24
N LYS A 273 7.93 -3.05 -34.74
CA LYS A 273 8.85 -2.28 -35.59
C LYS A 273 10.02 -3.17 -36.00
N LYS A 274 10.49 -3.02 -37.24
CA LYS A 274 11.71 -3.72 -37.70
C LYS A 274 12.91 -3.18 -36.94
N THR A 275 13.61 -4.05 -36.22
CA THR A 275 14.86 -3.76 -35.54
C THR A 275 15.98 -4.63 -36.11
N ASP A 276 17.23 -4.19 -36.01
CA ASP A 276 18.39 -4.96 -36.46
C ASP A 276 18.68 -6.18 -35.55
N SER A 277 18.07 -6.22 -34.37
CA SER A 277 18.12 -7.33 -33.42
C SER A 277 16.78 -7.53 -32.73
N ASP A 278 16.37 -8.79 -32.60
CA ASP A 278 15.16 -9.22 -31.90
C ASP A 278 15.37 -9.44 -30.40
N THR A 279 16.59 -9.19 -29.88
CA THR A 279 16.92 -9.41 -28.45
C THR A 279 17.26 -8.13 -27.71
N GLN A 280 17.41 -6.99 -28.41
CA GLN A 280 17.78 -5.74 -27.77
C GLN A 280 16.63 -5.17 -26.93
N PRO A 281 16.93 -4.67 -25.72
CA PRO A 281 16.00 -3.89 -24.91
C PRO A 281 15.44 -2.70 -25.69
N ILE A 282 14.16 -2.40 -25.46
CA ILE A 282 13.45 -1.28 -26.09
C ILE A 282 12.98 -0.29 -25.02
N GLU A 283 12.91 1.00 -25.37
CA GLU A 283 12.21 1.98 -24.55
C GLU A 283 10.90 2.39 -25.23
N VAL A 284 9.78 2.19 -24.53
CA VAL A 284 8.42 2.45 -25.05
C VAL A 284 7.97 3.85 -24.63
N GLU A 285 8.64 4.90 -25.12
CA GLU A 285 8.35 6.30 -24.74
C GLU A 285 6.89 6.71 -24.99
N SER A 286 6.26 6.16 -26.04
CA SER A 286 4.86 6.43 -26.40
C SER A 286 3.86 6.08 -25.30
N TYR A 287 4.21 5.14 -24.39
CA TYR A 287 3.40 4.85 -23.20
C TYR A 287 3.16 6.10 -22.35
N SER A 288 4.20 6.92 -22.13
CA SER A 288 4.09 8.14 -21.33
C SER A 288 3.12 9.15 -21.97
N GLU A 289 3.16 9.30 -23.29
CA GLU A 289 2.29 10.23 -24.03
C GLU A 289 0.84 9.75 -24.05
N MET A 290 0.63 8.47 -24.33
CA MET A 290 -0.69 7.86 -24.35
C MET A 290 -1.33 7.84 -22.97
N LEU A 291 -0.55 7.65 -21.90
CA LEU A 291 -1.09 7.75 -20.56
C LEU A 291 -1.49 9.18 -20.20
N LYS A 292 -0.69 10.19 -20.56
CA LYS A 292 -0.99 11.62 -20.33
C LYS A 292 -2.26 12.09 -21.04
N SER A 293 -2.57 11.52 -22.21
CA SER A 293 -3.82 11.80 -22.94
C SER A 293 -5.02 10.98 -22.44
N SER A 294 -4.79 9.97 -21.60
CA SER A 294 -5.83 9.07 -21.12
C SER A 294 -6.67 9.66 -19.96
N PRO A 295 -7.85 9.09 -19.68
CA PRO A 295 -8.63 9.43 -18.49
C PRO A 295 -7.91 9.22 -17.15
N VAL A 296 -6.86 8.37 -17.09
CA VAL A 296 -6.06 8.19 -15.85
C VAL A 296 -5.43 9.51 -15.45
N TRP A 297 -4.77 10.19 -16.39
CA TRP A 297 -4.09 11.45 -16.15
C TRP A 297 -5.06 12.57 -15.80
N GLN A 298 -6.17 12.65 -16.54
CA GLN A 298 -7.23 13.63 -16.30
C GLN A 298 -7.84 13.46 -14.90
N GLU A 299 -8.11 12.21 -14.50
CA GLU A 299 -8.68 11.90 -13.19
C GLU A 299 -7.74 12.28 -12.04
N LEU A 300 -6.46 11.92 -12.13
CA LEU A 300 -5.46 12.26 -11.11
C LEU A 300 -5.26 13.77 -11.02
N HIS A 301 -5.13 14.45 -12.17
CA HIS A 301 -4.99 15.90 -12.23
C HIS A 301 -6.19 16.61 -11.60
N GLN A 302 -7.41 16.12 -11.85
CA GLN A 302 -8.64 16.72 -11.31
C GLN A 302 -8.66 16.73 -9.77
N VAL A 303 -8.07 15.74 -9.11
CA VAL A 303 -8.13 15.60 -7.64
C VAL A 303 -6.82 15.95 -6.93
N ARG A 304 -5.80 16.39 -7.68
CA ARG A 304 -4.41 16.59 -7.23
C ARG A 304 -4.24 17.41 -5.95
N ASN A 305 -5.15 18.35 -5.71
CA ASN A 305 -5.07 19.29 -4.58
C ASN A 305 -5.84 18.83 -3.33
N ILE A 306 -6.68 17.79 -3.42
CA ILE A 306 -7.52 17.37 -2.30
C ILE A 306 -6.67 16.84 -1.14
N ARG A 307 -5.75 15.88 -1.38
CA ARG A 307 -4.90 15.36 -0.29
C ARG A 307 -3.97 16.45 0.27
N PRO A 308 -3.19 17.20 -0.54
CA PRO A 308 -2.31 18.26 -0.01
C PRO A 308 -3.03 19.34 0.81
N SER A 309 -4.31 19.63 0.53
CA SER A 309 -5.09 20.63 1.29
C SER A 309 -5.18 20.33 2.80
N PHE A 310 -4.90 19.08 3.20
CA PHE A 310 -4.72 18.69 4.60
C PHE A 310 -3.62 19.51 5.30
N HIS A 311 -2.50 19.75 4.61
CA HIS A 311 -1.31 20.42 5.15
C HIS A 311 -1.32 21.93 4.87
N ILE A 312 -1.77 22.33 3.68
CA ILE A 312 -1.65 23.72 3.19
C ILE A 312 -2.32 24.74 4.12
N PHE A 313 -3.49 24.42 4.65
CA PHE A 313 -4.23 25.32 5.56
C PHE A 313 -3.90 25.09 7.04
N ARG A 314 -2.92 24.22 7.37
CA ARG A 314 -2.57 23.79 8.74
C ARG A 314 -3.78 23.38 9.59
N SER A 315 -4.82 22.91 8.91
CA SER A 315 -6.13 22.62 9.48
C SER A 315 -6.48 21.13 9.38
N GLY A 316 -5.57 20.27 8.93
CA GLY A 316 -5.74 18.82 8.88
C GLY A 316 -6.98 18.39 8.09
N MET A 317 -7.73 17.41 8.60
CA MET A 317 -8.94 16.92 7.94
C MET A 317 -10.00 18.00 7.71
N ALA A 318 -10.13 18.99 8.59
CA ALA A 318 -11.01 20.13 8.40
C ALA A 318 -10.61 20.95 7.16
N GLY A 319 -9.31 21.10 6.90
CA GLY A 319 -8.79 21.72 5.68
C GLY A 319 -9.22 20.98 4.43
N VAL A 320 -9.13 19.64 4.44
CA VAL A 320 -9.60 18.78 3.34
C VAL A 320 -11.08 18.96 3.07
N LEU A 321 -11.90 18.96 4.13
CA LEU A 321 -13.35 19.12 4.01
C LEU A 321 -13.74 20.49 3.46
N LEU A 322 -13.12 21.57 3.97
CA LEU A 322 -13.37 22.93 3.51
C LEU A 322 -12.93 23.12 2.05
N TYR A 323 -11.72 22.67 1.71
CA TYR A 323 -11.21 22.76 0.35
C TYR A 323 -12.09 21.97 -0.64
N THR A 324 -12.42 20.72 -0.28
CA THR A 324 -13.21 19.84 -1.15
C THR A 324 -14.64 20.34 -1.30
N GLY A 325 -15.27 20.75 -0.19
CA GLY A 325 -16.65 21.22 -0.16
C GLY A 325 -16.86 22.59 -0.82
N CYS A 326 -15.84 23.44 -0.83
CA CYS A 326 -15.90 24.78 -1.40
C CYS A 326 -15.19 24.86 -2.76
N LEU A 327 -13.86 24.98 -2.76
CA LEU A 327 -13.07 25.28 -3.95
C LEU A 327 -13.14 24.17 -4.98
N TRP A 328 -12.88 22.92 -4.59
CA TRP A 328 -12.93 21.81 -5.54
C TRP A 328 -14.35 21.56 -6.06
N ASN A 329 -15.38 21.66 -5.21
CA ASN A 329 -16.75 21.48 -5.66
C ASN A 329 -17.19 22.58 -6.66
N LEU A 330 -16.70 23.81 -6.49
CA LEU A 330 -16.98 24.93 -7.39
C LEU A 330 -16.20 24.82 -8.73
N PHE A 331 -14.89 24.61 -8.67
CA PHE A 331 -14.01 24.63 -9.84
C PHE A 331 -13.79 23.26 -10.49
N ARG A 332 -14.22 22.18 -9.85
CA ARG A 332 -14.04 20.78 -10.30
C ARG A 332 -12.59 20.43 -10.61
N GLY A 333 -11.64 20.92 -9.80
CA GLY A 333 -10.21 20.66 -9.96
C GLY A 333 -9.52 21.46 -11.06
N ARG A 334 -10.19 22.48 -11.62
CA ARG A 334 -9.66 23.33 -12.71
C ARG A 334 -8.93 24.57 -12.23
N GLU A 335 -8.62 24.66 -10.93
CA GLU A 335 -7.81 25.74 -10.41
C GLU A 335 -6.43 25.81 -11.13
N PRO A 336 -5.90 27.02 -11.42
CA PRO A 336 -4.65 27.20 -12.17
C PRO A 336 -3.38 27.01 -11.32
N TRP A 337 -3.47 26.23 -10.23
CA TRP A 337 -2.34 25.93 -9.35
C TRP A 337 -2.34 24.47 -8.89
N THR A 338 -1.19 24.02 -8.40
CA THR A 338 -1.02 22.70 -7.79
C THR A 338 -0.33 22.89 -6.44
N PHE A 339 -0.91 22.34 -5.38
CA PHE A 339 -0.31 22.30 -4.06
C PHE A 339 0.75 21.21 -3.99
N GLY A 340 1.87 21.51 -3.32
CA GLY A 340 2.88 20.51 -3.02
C GLY A 340 2.61 19.72 -1.75
N HIS A 341 3.17 18.53 -1.72
CA HIS A 341 3.48 17.74 -0.54
C HIS A 341 4.60 18.42 0.25
N GLY A 342 4.47 18.43 1.57
CA GLY A 342 5.46 19.03 2.46
C GLY A 342 6.72 18.16 2.56
N LYS A 343 6.96 17.59 3.74
CA LYS A 343 8.07 16.66 3.92
C LYS A 343 7.63 15.21 3.63
N PRO A 344 8.58 14.30 3.32
CA PRO A 344 8.30 12.86 3.24
C PRO A 344 7.71 12.28 4.53
N ASP A 345 6.97 11.19 4.39
CA ASP A 345 6.24 10.55 5.51
C ASP A 345 7.16 10.10 6.66
N ASN A 346 8.34 9.58 6.33
CA ASN A 346 9.30 9.09 7.33
C ASN A 346 9.85 10.20 8.23
N VAL A 347 10.07 11.40 7.70
CA VAL A 347 10.70 12.49 8.46
C VAL A 347 9.70 13.31 9.29
N LEU A 348 8.41 13.00 9.22
CA LEU A 348 7.36 13.73 9.95
C LEU A 348 7.19 13.28 11.40
N LEU A 349 7.78 12.15 11.80
CA LEU A 349 7.77 11.74 13.21
C LEU A 349 8.50 12.78 14.08
N LYS A 350 7.85 13.16 15.17
CA LYS A 350 8.46 13.98 16.23
C LYS A 350 9.17 13.08 17.23
N PRO A 351 10.21 13.59 17.92
CA PRO A 351 10.79 12.89 19.05
C PRO A 351 9.72 12.51 20.07
N ALA A 352 9.85 11.31 20.64
CA ALA A 352 8.89 10.75 21.60
C ALA A 352 8.72 11.64 22.84
N SER A 353 9.76 12.37 23.24
CA SER A 353 9.73 13.35 24.33
C SER A 353 8.82 14.56 24.07
N GLN A 354 8.44 14.81 22.82
CA GLN A 354 7.55 15.91 22.42
C GLN A 354 6.11 15.45 22.17
N CYS A 355 5.82 14.16 22.38
CA CYS A 355 4.56 13.54 22.04
C CYS A 355 3.90 12.90 23.26
N GLN A 356 2.56 12.91 23.28
CA GLN A 356 1.80 12.21 24.30
C GLN A 356 1.71 10.72 23.96
N VAL A 357 1.98 9.88 24.95
CA VAL A 357 1.70 8.44 24.86
C VAL A 357 0.20 8.23 24.66
N ILE A 358 -0.17 7.33 23.76
CA ILE A 358 -1.57 6.99 23.49
C ILE A 358 -1.89 5.67 24.19
N GLU A 359 -2.79 5.74 25.16
CA GLU A 359 -3.31 4.55 25.83
C GLU A 359 -4.42 3.92 24.99
N TYR A 360 -4.14 2.73 24.46
CA TYR A 360 -5.11 1.93 23.72
C TYR A 360 -5.81 0.93 24.65
N PRO A 361 -7.16 0.80 24.56
CA PRO A 361 -7.87 -0.24 25.29
C PRO A 361 -7.37 -1.63 24.94
N LYS A 362 -7.39 -2.53 25.92
CA LYS A 362 -7.14 -3.96 25.66
C LYS A 362 -8.23 -4.51 24.72
N PRO A 363 -7.87 -5.43 23.81
CA PRO A 363 -8.87 -6.09 22.96
C PRO A 363 -9.87 -6.89 23.80
N ASP A 364 -11.13 -6.93 23.37
CA ASP A 364 -12.21 -7.64 24.07
C ASP A 364 -12.45 -9.07 23.53
N GLY A 365 -11.80 -9.43 22.42
CA GLY A 365 -11.98 -10.72 21.74
C GLY A 365 -13.32 -10.85 21.00
N ILE A 366 -14.11 -9.77 20.93
CA ILE A 366 -15.44 -9.75 20.31
C ILE A 366 -15.48 -8.76 19.16
N LEU A 367 -15.18 -7.49 19.43
CA LEU A 367 -15.10 -6.41 18.44
C LEU A 367 -13.64 -6.07 18.10
N SER A 368 -12.76 -6.16 19.09
CA SER A 368 -11.33 -5.88 18.96
C SER A 368 -10.48 -7.08 19.36
N PHE A 369 -9.37 -7.27 18.66
CA PHE A 369 -8.49 -8.43 18.79
C PHE A 369 -7.04 -8.00 18.95
N ASP A 370 -6.21 -8.89 19.48
CA ASP A 370 -4.77 -8.70 19.51
C ASP A 370 -4.13 -8.88 18.13
N LEU A 371 -2.87 -8.48 18.01
CA LEU A 371 -2.16 -8.49 16.74
C LEU A 371 -1.85 -9.90 16.26
N LEU A 372 -1.47 -10.81 17.16
CA LEU A 372 -1.05 -12.18 16.80
C LEU A 372 -2.24 -13.00 16.28
N SER A 373 -3.39 -12.95 16.96
CA SER A 373 -4.62 -13.58 16.44
C SER A 373 -5.09 -12.96 15.13
N SER A 374 -4.76 -11.69 14.86
CA SER A 374 -5.02 -11.07 13.56
C SER A 374 -4.05 -11.58 12.49
N VAL A 375 -2.76 -11.70 12.79
CA VAL A 375 -1.76 -12.25 11.89
C VAL A 375 -2.11 -13.67 11.46
N GLN A 376 -2.61 -14.51 12.37
CA GLN A 376 -3.11 -15.85 12.04
C GLN A 376 -4.20 -15.83 10.96
N LEU A 377 -5.11 -14.85 10.97
CA LEU A 377 -6.17 -14.69 9.96
C LEU A 377 -5.67 -14.14 8.62
N THR A 378 -4.39 -13.83 8.48
CA THR A 378 -3.78 -13.57 7.16
C THR A 378 -3.32 -14.83 6.47
N GLY A 379 -3.19 -15.94 7.22
CA GLY A 379 -2.54 -17.17 6.75
C GLY A 379 -1.07 -16.99 6.35
N THR A 380 -0.42 -15.89 6.77
CA THR A 380 0.97 -15.62 6.39
C THR A 380 1.92 -16.66 6.98
N ASN A 381 2.89 -17.10 6.19
CA ASN A 381 3.95 -18.01 6.63
C ASN A 381 5.20 -17.84 5.77
N HIS A 382 6.36 -18.10 6.37
CA HIS A 382 7.68 -18.13 5.73
C HIS A 382 8.51 -19.25 6.37
N ASP A 383 9.50 -19.80 5.67
CA ASP A 383 10.53 -20.64 6.29
C ASP A 383 11.23 -19.84 7.40
N HIS A 384 11.30 -20.43 8.60
CA HIS A 384 11.93 -19.81 9.76
C HIS A 384 13.46 -19.76 9.63
N ASP A 385 14.03 -20.65 8.82
CA ASP A 385 15.45 -20.78 8.59
C ASP A 385 15.84 -20.18 7.24
N GLN A 386 15.48 -18.92 7.03
CA GLN A 386 15.95 -18.11 5.91
C GLN A 386 16.36 -16.72 6.39
N PRO A 387 17.19 -15.99 5.64
CA PRO A 387 17.56 -14.62 5.99
C PRO A 387 16.33 -13.71 6.08
N ALA A 388 16.35 -12.77 7.02
CA ALA A 388 15.26 -11.81 7.12
C ALA A 388 15.20 -10.91 5.88
N HIS A 389 14.07 -10.95 5.16
CA HIS A 389 13.81 -10.07 4.01
C HIS A 389 13.51 -8.60 4.39
N LEU A 390 13.58 -8.29 5.69
CA LEU A 390 13.51 -6.96 6.26
C LEU A 390 14.94 -6.55 6.62
N THR A 391 15.73 -6.19 5.63
CA THR A 391 17.15 -5.92 5.85
C THR A 391 17.35 -4.53 6.45
N LEU A 392 18.41 -4.37 7.24
CA LEU A 392 18.84 -3.10 7.79
C LEU A 392 20.12 -2.68 7.06
N LEU A 393 20.25 -1.39 6.74
CA LEU A 393 21.51 -0.84 6.22
C LEU A 393 22.56 -0.74 7.33
N ASP A 394 22.12 -0.50 8.55
CA ASP A 394 22.92 -0.46 9.78
C ASP A 394 22.09 -1.06 10.94
N ASP A 395 22.56 -2.19 11.48
CA ASP A 395 21.91 -2.93 12.57
C ASP A 395 21.85 -2.15 13.89
N SER A 396 22.68 -1.12 14.06
CA SER A 396 22.75 -0.33 15.31
C SER A 396 21.71 0.80 15.37
N VAL A 397 21.19 1.24 14.22
CA VAL A 397 20.27 2.40 14.14
C VAL A 397 18.96 2.19 14.92
N PRO A 398 18.31 1.02 14.90
CA PRO A 398 17.09 0.81 15.69
C PRO A 398 17.30 1.05 17.18
N GLU A 399 18.46 0.65 17.71
CA GLU A 399 18.78 0.71 19.14
C GLU A 399 19.40 2.05 19.55
N SER A 400 20.16 2.69 18.65
CA SER A 400 20.84 3.96 18.91
C SER A 400 20.00 5.20 18.59
N VAL A 401 19.05 5.08 17.65
CA VAL A 401 18.22 6.20 17.17
C VAL A 401 16.73 5.93 17.35
N ASN A 402 16.19 4.88 16.74
CA ASN A 402 14.73 4.69 16.66
C ASN A 402 14.12 4.51 18.05
N LEU A 403 14.70 3.64 18.87
CA LEU A 403 14.24 3.40 20.23
C LEU A 403 14.44 4.62 21.15
N PRO A 404 15.63 5.24 21.25
CA PRO A 404 15.83 6.35 22.18
C PRO A 404 15.12 7.65 21.78
N VAL A 405 15.10 7.99 20.49
CA VAL A 405 14.55 9.26 20.00
C VAL A 405 13.05 9.15 19.71
N TYR A 406 12.61 8.05 19.11
CA TYR A 406 11.23 7.86 18.63
C TYR A 406 10.47 6.76 19.38
N ALA A 407 11.02 6.22 20.48
CA ALA A 407 10.39 5.14 21.25
C ALA A 407 10.03 3.90 20.41
N GLY A 408 10.85 3.55 19.41
CA GLY A 408 10.73 2.33 18.61
C GLY A 408 9.42 2.24 17.81
N PRO A 409 9.16 3.19 16.88
CA PRO A 409 7.90 3.24 16.13
C PRO A 409 7.62 1.96 15.32
N GLU A 410 8.63 1.19 14.96
CA GLU A 410 8.56 -0.11 14.28
C GLU A 410 7.70 -1.15 15.00
N GLN A 411 7.63 -1.09 16.34
CA GLN A 411 6.74 -1.94 17.13
C GLN A 411 5.26 -1.57 17.00
N ARG A 412 4.94 -0.40 16.41
CA ARG A 412 3.58 0.17 16.37
C ARG A 412 3.04 0.35 14.96
N TYR A 413 3.86 0.81 14.02
CA TYR A 413 3.42 0.97 12.64
C TYR A 413 3.32 -0.36 11.90
N CYS A 414 4.05 -1.38 12.37
CA CYS A 414 4.04 -2.70 11.74
C CYS A 414 2.70 -3.39 12.01
N PRO A 415 1.93 -3.74 10.95
CA PRO A 415 0.63 -4.37 11.10
C PRO A 415 0.71 -5.86 11.45
N ALA A 416 1.90 -6.40 11.74
CA ALA A 416 2.09 -7.83 11.96
C ALA A 416 3.06 -8.19 13.10
N GLY A 417 3.54 -7.21 13.87
CA GLY A 417 4.41 -7.50 15.03
C GLY A 417 5.74 -8.13 14.63
N VAL A 418 6.28 -7.76 13.47
CA VAL A 418 7.58 -8.24 12.99
C VAL A 418 8.72 -7.70 13.86
N TYR A 419 8.62 -6.48 14.37
CA TYR A 419 9.69 -5.81 15.10
C TYR A 419 9.39 -5.79 16.59
N GLU A 420 10.31 -6.29 17.41
CA GLU A 420 10.20 -6.30 18.86
C GLU A 420 11.54 -5.97 19.49
N PHE A 421 11.58 -5.03 20.44
CA PHE A 421 12.77 -4.81 21.25
C PHE A 421 12.74 -5.73 22.47
N VAL A 422 13.67 -6.68 22.53
CA VAL A 422 13.82 -7.66 23.62
C VAL A 422 14.95 -7.24 24.55
N GLU A 423 14.82 -7.54 25.85
CA GLU A 423 15.89 -7.29 26.83
C GLU A 423 16.97 -8.38 26.69
N THR A 424 18.23 -7.96 26.64
CA THR A 424 19.42 -8.83 26.61
C THR A 424 20.44 -8.37 27.64
N ASP A 425 21.49 -9.15 27.88
CA ASP A 425 22.60 -8.77 28.78
C ASP A 425 23.31 -7.47 28.37
N LYS A 426 23.18 -7.06 27.10
CA LYS A 426 23.78 -5.85 26.53
C LYS A 426 22.80 -4.67 26.42
N GLY A 427 21.57 -4.82 26.94
CA GLY A 427 20.49 -3.86 26.82
C GLY A 427 19.40 -4.33 25.84
N LYS A 428 18.58 -3.39 25.37
CA LYS A 428 17.48 -3.68 24.44
C LYS A 428 18.01 -3.96 23.04
N HIS A 429 17.66 -5.11 22.49
CA HIS A 429 18.03 -5.54 21.14
C HIS A 429 16.80 -5.62 20.23
N LEU A 430 16.91 -5.20 18.98
CA LEU A 430 15.84 -5.40 18.00
C LEU A 430 15.81 -6.85 17.49
N GLN A 431 14.74 -7.58 17.81
CA GLN A 431 14.41 -8.85 17.19
C GLN A 431 13.48 -8.66 15.99
N ILE A 432 13.87 -9.22 14.84
CA ILE A 432 13.06 -9.25 13.60
C ILE A 432 12.43 -10.65 13.43
N ASN A 433 11.13 -10.72 13.68
CA ASN A 433 10.27 -11.88 13.44
C ASN A 433 9.76 -11.88 12.00
N ALA A 434 10.67 -12.05 11.04
CA ALA A 434 10.40 -11.91 9.59
C ALA A 434 9.26 -12.81 9.09
N GLN A 435 9.06 -13.98 9.71
CA GLN A 435 8.02 -14.94 9.36
C GLN A 435 6.58 -14.40 9.51
N ASN A 436 6.39 -13.37 10.34
CA ASN A 436 5.08 -12.74 10.52
C ASN A 436 4.77 -11.72 9.43
N CYS A 437 5.71 -11.37 8.55
CA CYS A 437 5.54 -10.27 7.62
C CYS A 437 4.34 -10.50 6.70
N ILE A 438 3.53 -9.47 6.48
CA ILE A 438 2.40 -9.50 5.55
C ILE A 438 2.64 -8.65 4.29
N HIS A 439 3.92 -8.35 4.05
CA HIS A 439 4.44 -7.67 2.87
C HIS A 439 3.82 -6.28 2.62
N CYS A 440 3.28 -5.65 3.66
CA CYS A 440 2.56 -4.37 3.57
C CYS A 440 3.41 -3.19 3.08
N LYS A 441 4.76 -3.30 3.17
CA LYS A 441 5.78 -2.27 2.86
C LYS A 441 5.82 -1.04 3.79
N THR A 442 5.02 -1.00 4.85
CA THR A 442 4.96 0.16 5.76
C THR A 442 6.30 0.47 6.42
N CYS A 443 7.07 -0.54 6.82
CA CYS A 443 8.37 -0.35 7.48
C CYS A 443 9.38 0.36 6.57
N ASP A 444 9.51 -0.05 5.31
CA ASP A 444 10.36 0.62 4.31
C ASP A 444 9.93 2.08 4.06
N ILE A 445 8.65 2.40 4.25
CA ILE A 445 8.10 3.75 4.05
C ILE A 445 8.27 4.63 5.30
N LYS A 446 7.96 4.11 6.49
CA LYS A 446 7.73 4.94 7.70
C LYS A 446 8.91 4.97 8.67
N ASP A 447 9.92 4.12 8.47
CA ASP A 447 11.14 4.17 9.27
C ASP A 447 11.80 5.57 9.17
N PRO A 448 11.90 6.33 10.29
CA PRO A 448 12.37 7.72 10.26
C PRO A 448 13.76 7.88 9.66
N THR A 449 14.61 6.86 9.79
CA THR A 449 15.98 6.84 9.28
C THR A 449 16.13 6.27 7.88
N GLN A 450 15.07 5.70 7.28
CA GLN A 450 15.13 4.95 6.01
C GLN A 450 16.24 3.88 6.00
N ASN A 451 16.44 3.24 7.15
CA ASN A 451 17.38 2.16 7.40
C ASN A 451 16.83 0.79 6.96
N ILE A 452 15.51 0.60 7.06
CA ILE A 452 14.86 -0.64 6.61
C ILE A 452 14.76 -0.66 5.09
N ASN A 453 15.21 -1.76 4.47
CA ASN A 453 14.98 -2.07 3.08
C ASN A 453 14.21 -3.39 2.96
N TRP A 454 12.95 -3.30 2.48
CA TRP A 454 12.16 -4.51 2.22
C TRP A 454 12.62 -5.13 0.90
N VAL A 455 13.00 -6.41 0.94
CA VAL A 455 13.23 -7.25 -0.24
C VAL A 455 12.25 -8.41 -0.24
N VAL A 456 12.16 -9.12 -1.36
CA VAL A 456 11.32 -10.32 -1.43
C VAL A 456 11.96 -11.46 -0.60
N PRO A 457 11.19 -12.21 0.22
CA PRO A 457 11.64 -13.48 0.78
C PRO A 457 11.68 -14.58 -0.29
N GLN A 458 11.82 -15.84 0.11
CA GLN A 458 11.62 -16.94 -0.82
C GLN A 458 10.23 -16.87 -1.48
N GLY A 459 10.18 -17.20 -2.77
CA GLY A 459 8.95 -17.18 -3.56
C GLY A 459 7.86 -18.10 -2.97
N GLY A 460 6.61 -17.63 -3.02
CA GLY A 460 5.45 -18.39 -2.53
C GLY A 460 5.11 -18.14 -1.05
N GLU A 461 5.96 -17.42 -0.33
CA GLU A 461 5.76 -17.07 1.06
C GLU A 461 5.03 -15.74 1.25
N GLY A 462 4.54 -15.49 2.47
CA GLY A 462 3.75 -14.31 2.80
C GLY A 462 2.26 -14.60 2.96
N PRO A 463 1.40 -13.57 2.88
CA PRO A 463 -0.03 -13.71 3.16
C PRO A 463 -0.75 -14.70 2.24
N ALA A 464 -1.60 -15.55 2.82
CA ALA A 464 -2.52 -16.43 2.12
C ALA A 464 -3.93 -15.82 2.07
N TYR A 465 -4.04 -14.61 1.53
CA TYR A 465 -5.31 -13.91 1.45
C TYR A 465 -6.29 -14.57 0.48
N ASP A 466 -7.46 -14.97 0.97
CA ASP A 466 -8.59 -15.37 0.12
C ASP A 466 -9.55 -14.20 -0.09
N GLY A 467 -9.65 -13.71 -1.33
CA GLY A 467 -10.60 -12.66 -1.71
C GLY A 467 -10.54 -11.38 -0.87
N MET A 468 -9.35 -11.00 -0.39
CA MET A 468 -9.11 -9.73 0.31
C MET A 468 -8.91 -8.54 -0.63
#